data_AF-A0A1Y4D697-F1
#
_entry.id   AF-A0A1Y4D697-F1
#
_cell.length_a   1.000
_cell.length_b   1.000
_cell.length_c   1.000
_cell.angle_alpha   90.00
_cell.angle_beta   90.00
_cell.angle_gamma   90.00
#
_symmetry.space_group_name_H-M   'P 1'
#
loop_
_entity.id
_entity.type
_entity.pdbx_description
1 polymer ?
#
loop_
_entity_poly.entity_id
_entity_poly.type
_entity_poly.pdbx_seq_one_letter_code
_entity_poly.pdbx_strand_id
1 'polypeptide(L)'
;MAYVAEESVWKEGVYQLEERDPVLGGPNGISNQPSKDLACRTRYLYDRMIGLNQVIMGREIHDWVVTATTAAGEEVTLPATYEVGSDTLMLFCDATGYIGPNYFSEVGEDGTRSQIVTFTFELPVGVQMTEVVLASGDSGASGLPDDTMPKLQQALTDVRDAVSTVEKLVAQMDYVVFAHDDEDEESDDSIDAEGEAGSAGADGTLSVSELRAKATNVGNDEKTTTNEVY
;
A
#
# COMPACT_ATOMS: atom_id res chain seq x y z
N MET A 1 38.88 -30.47 -13.88
CA MET A 1 38.97 -29.62 -12.67
C MET A 1 37.68 -29.80 -11.89
N ALA A 2 37.74 -29.93 -10.56
CA ALA A 2 36.55 -30.06 -9.72
C ALA A 2 36.22 -28.69 -9.13
N TYR A 3 34.96 -28.27 -9.25
CA TYR A 3 34.45 -27.05 -8.64
C TYR A 3 33.73 -27.37 -7.34
N VAL A 4 33.76 -26.42 -6.42
CA VAL A 4 32.91 -26.48 -5.22
C VAL A 4 31.48 -26.20 -5.68
N ALA A 5 30.54 -27.08 -5.35
CA ALA A 5 29.13 -26.85 -5.64
C ALA A 5 28.61 -25.73 -4.71
N GLU A 6 28.02 -24.70 -5.30
CA GLU A 6 27.44 -23.58 -4.58
C GLU A 6 25.92 -23.73 -4.54
N GLU A 7 25.35 -23.58 -3.35
CA GLU A 7 23.90 -23.57 -3.15
C GLU A 7 23.50 -22.21 -2.58
N SER A 8 22.32 -21.72 -2.98
CA SER A 8 21.78 -20.46 -2.46
C SER A 8 21.16 -20.66 -1.08
N VAL A 9 22.01 -20.95 -0.09
CA VAL A 9 21.61 -21.25 1.29
C VAL A 9 22.50 -20.47 2.25
N TRP A 10 21.87 -19.75 3.18
CA TRP A 10 22.59 -19.11 4.27
C TRP A 10 23.04 -20.16 5.30
N LYS A 11 24.35 -20.28 5.53
CA LYS A 11 24.91 -21.14 6.58
C LYS A 11 25.06 -20.36 7.88
N GLU A 12 24.55 -20.88 9.00
CA GLU A 12 24.76 -20.30 10.34
C GLU A 12 26.17 -20.65 10.84
N GLY A 13 27.09 -19.70 10.78
CA GLY A 13 28.53 -19.92 10.95
C GLY A 13 29.29 -20.34 9.68
N VAL A 14 30.61 -20.17 9.72
CA VAL A 14 31.57 -20.83 8.83
C VAL A 14 32.36 -21.77 9.71
N TYR A 15 32.50 -23.03 9.30
CA TYR A 15 33.28 -23.99 10.07
C TYR A 15 34.73 -23.50 10.27
N GLN A 16 35.23 -23.58 11.50
CA GLN A 16 36.64 -23.33 11.81
C GLN A 16 37.37 -24.67 11.75
N LEU A 17 38.46 -24.73 10.97
CA LEU A 17 39.33 -25.90 10.99
C LEU A 17 40.03 -26.00 12.35
N GLU A 18 39.91 -27.18 12.97
CA GLU A 18 40.56 -27.50 14.23
C GLU A 18 41.95 -28.10 13.96
N GLU A 19 42.87 -27.98 14.94
CA GLU A 19 44.25 -28.50 14.79
C GLU A 19 44.32 -30.02 14.57
N ARG A 20 43.28 -30.75 15.00
CA ARG A 20 43.17 -32.21 14.87
C ARG A 20 42.39 -32.64 13.64
N ASP A 21 41.87 -31.70 12.85
CA ASP A 21 41.11 -32.04 11.66
C ASP A 21 42.03 -32.68 10.61
N PRO A 22 41.63 -33.81 10.02
CA PRO A 22 42.40 -34.43 8.95
C PRO A 22 42.35 -33.54 7.70
N VAL A 23 43.47 -33.40 7.01
CA VAL A 23 43.52 -32.62 5.74
C VAL A 23 42.89 -33.44 4.62
N LEU A 24 41.56 -33.43 4.54
CA LEU A 24 40.77 -34.15 3.56
C LEU A 24 40.15 -33.16 2.57
N GLY A 25 40.53 -33.31 1.29
CA GLY A 25 39.92 -32.59 0.18
C GLY A 25 38.68 -33.28 -0.40
N GLY A 26 38.23 -32.78 -1.55
CA GLY A 26 37.07 -33.32 -2.28
C GLY A 26 35.70 -32.78 -1.85
N PRO A 27 34.61 -33.28 -2.47
CA PRO A 27 33.25 -32.77 -2.26
C PRO A 27 32.72 -32.92 -0.83
N ASN A 28 33.26 -33.84 -0.04
CA ASN A 28 32.88 -34.08 1.36
C ASN A 28 34.06 -33.92 2.33
N GLY A 29 35.19 -33.38 1.86
CA GLY A 29 36.37 -33.17 2.69
C GLY A 29 36.21 -32.00 3.66
N ILE A 30 36.62 -32.21 4.92
CA ILE A 30 36.52 -31.20 5.99
C ILE A 30 37.33 -29.94 5.68
N SER A 31 38.46 -30.07 4.96
CA SER A 31 39.29 -28.93 4.57
C SER A 31 38.61 -28.00 3.56
N ASN A 32 37.62 -28.52 2.80
CA ASN A 32 36.84 -27.72 1.87
C ASN A 32 35.54 -27.17 2.48
N GLN A 33 35.20 -27.55 3.72
CA GLN A 33 33.97 -27.13 4.37
C GLN A 33 33.91 -25.61 4.60
N PRO A 34 34.95 -24.93 5.13
CA PRO A 34 34.90 -23.48 5.33
C PRO A 34 34.70 -22.71 4.02
N SER A 35 35.38 -23.15 2.96
CA SER A 35 35.26 -22.53 1.63
C SER A 35 33.88 -22.74 1.01
N LYS A 36 33.26 -23.92 1.20
CA LYS A 36 31.88 -24.19 0.78
C LYS A 36 30.89 -23.29 1.51
N ASP A 37 31.01 -23.21 2.83
CA ASP A 37 30.09 -22.41 3.63
C ASP A 37 30.15 -20.93 3.23
N LEU A 38 31.36 -20.42 2.97
CA LEU A 38 31.54 -19.07 2.45
C LEU A 38 30.95 -18.90 1.04
N ALA A 39 31.21 -19.85 0.13
CA ALA A 39 30.70 -19.79 -1.24
C ALA A 39 29.16 -19.81 -1.30
N CYS A 40 28.51 -20.66 -0.49
CA CYS A 40 27.05 -20.70 -0.39
C CYS A 40 26.49 -19.39 0.19
N ARG A 41 27.15 -18.79 1.20
CA ARG A 41 26.76 -17.48 1.73
C ARG A 41 26.89 -16.36 0.69
N THR A 42 27.99 -16.34 -0.08
CA THR A 42 28.17 -15.34 -1.14
C THR A 42 27.13 -15.51 -2.24
N ARG A 43 26.82 -16.75 -2.63
CA ARG A 43 25.76 -17.05 -3.60
C ARG A 43 24.39 -16.61 -3.11
N TYR A 44 24.06 -16.91 -1.84
CA TYR A 44 22.82 -16.46 -1.19
C TYR A 44 22.70 -14.93 -1.18
N LEU A 45 23.77 -14.23 -0.80
CA LEU A 45 23.76 -12.76 -0.80
C LEU A 45 23.61 -12.19 -2.21
N TYR A 46 24.32 -12.76 -3.18
CA TYR A 46 24.20 -12.36 -4.58
C TYR A 46 22.79 -12.56 -5.12
N ASP A 47 22.16 -13.71 -4.87
CA ASP A 47 20.78 -13.97 -5.30
C ASP A 47 19.79 -13.03 -4.61
N ARG A 48 19.99 -12.73 -3.31
CA ARG A 48 19.15 -11.75 -2.61
C ARG A 48 19.35 -10.33 -3.12
N MET A 49 20.59 -9.95 -3.45
CA MET A 49 20.88 -8.66 -4.08
C MET A 49 20.24 -8.56 -5.46
N ILE A 50 20.27 -9.63 -6.27
CA ILE A 50 19.55 -9.67 -7.54
C ILE A 50 18.06 -9.52 -7.32
N GLY A 51 17.46 -10.28 -6.38
CA GLY A 51 16.03 -10.19 -6.11
C GLY A 51 15.62 -8.78 -5.65
N LEU A 52 16.39 -8.16 -4.76
CA LEU A 52 16.16 -6.77 -4.33
C LEU A 52 16.34 -5.79 -5.48
N ASN A 53 17.39 -5.96 -6.30
CA ASN A 53 17.62 -5.13 -7.46
C ASN A 53 16.47 -5.31 -8.48
N GLN A 54 15.96 -6.52 -8.69
CA GLN A 54 14.81 -6.76 -9.57
C GLN A 54 13.52 -6.12 -9.04
N VAL A 55 13.27 -6.12 -7.73
CA VAL A 55 12.14 -5.38 -7.15
C VAL A 55 12.29 -3.87 -7.36
N ILE A 56 13.52 -3.36 -7.29
CA ILE A 56 13.81 -1.94 -7.57
C ILE A 56 13.75 -1.64 -9.08
N MET A 57 14.13 -2.58 -9.94
CA MET A 57 14.17 -2.43 -11.40
C MET A 57 12.82 -2.73 -12.07
N GLY A 58 11.92 -3.46 -11.41
CA GLY A 58 10.52 -3.61 -11.80
C GLY A 58 9.67 -2.37 -11.50
N ARG A 59 10.26 -1.40 -10.79
CA ARG A 59 9.70 -0.08 -10.57
C ARG A 59 10.13 0.84 -11.72
N GLU A 60 9.19 1.26 -12.54
CA GLU A 60 9.46 2.32 -13.52
C GLU A 60 9.50 3.65 -12.76
N ILE A 61 10.65 4.34 -12.77
CA ILE A 61 10.84 5.65 -12.13
C ILE A 61 11.14 6.67 -13.23
N HIS A 62 10.35 7.74 -13.28
CA HIS A 62 10.53 8.81 -14.25
C HIS A 62 10.54 10.17 -13.55
N ASP A 63 11.68 10.85 -13.64
CA ASP A 63 11.79 12.24 -13.23
C ASP A 63 11.35 13.16 -14.38
N TRP A 64 10.51 14.13 -14.07
CA TRP A 64 10.04 15.11 -15.04
C TRP A 64 9.83 16.48 -14.40
N VAL A 65 9.73 17.50 -15.25
CA VAL A 65 9.50 18.87 -14.81
C VAL A 65 8.21 19.36 -15.43
N VAL A 66 7.34 19.97 -14.63
CA VAL A 66 6.11 20.60 -15.08
C VAL A 66 6.47 21.76 -16.04
N THR A 67 6.07 21.65 -17.31
CA THR A 67 6.50 22.58 -18.37
C THR A 67 5.61 23.81 -18.51
N ALA A 68 4.37 23.74 -18.02
CA ALA A 68 3.43 24.85 -17.96
C ALA A 68 2.59 24.73 -16.69
N THR A 69 2.12 25.86 -16.15
CA THR A 69 1.23 25.84 -14.99
C THR A 69 -0.09 25.18 -15.38
N THR A 70 -0.48 24.16 -14.64
CA THR A 70 -1.72 23.39 -14.85
C THR A 70 -2.68 23.66 -13.70
N ALA A 71 -3.93 24.02 -14.00
CA ALA A 71 -4.92 24.34 -12.98
C ALA A 71 -5.39 23.07 -12.24
N ALA A 72 -5.98 23.23 -11.05
CA ALA A 72 -6.61 22.13 -10.34
C ALA A 72 -7.73 21.50 -11.21
N GLY A 73 -7.74 20.17 -11.28
CA GLY A 73 -8.68 19.38 -12.07
C GLY A 73 -8.37 19.29 -13.56
N GLU A 74 -7.34 19.98 -14.05
CA GLU A 74 -6.88 19.86 -15.44
C GLU A 74 -6.04 18.59 -15.61
N GLU A 75 -6.14 17.97 -16.78
CA GLU A 75 -5.45 16.73 -17.12
C GLU A 75 -3.95 16.95 -17.27
N VAL A 76 -3.17 16.09 -16.62
CA VAL A 76 -1.71 16.06 -16.68
C VAL A 76 -1.27 14.72 -17.24
N THR A 77 -0.47 14.76 -18.31
CA THR A 77 0.17 13.57 -18.87
C THR A 77 1.45 13.22 -18.12
N LEU A 78 1.48 12.03 -17.54
CA LEU A 78 2.63 11.43 -16.89
C LEU A 78 3.59 10.82 -17.93
N PRO A 79 4.91 10.76 -17.64
CA PRO A 79 5.90 10.14 -18.52
C PRO A 79 5.69 8.65 -18.80
N ALA A 80 5.19 7.87 -17.83
CA ALA A 80 4.97 6.44 -17.93
C ALA A 80 3.49 6.09 -17.92
N THR A 81 3.20 4.90 -18.46
CA THR A 81 1.86 4.31 -18.34
C THR A 81 1.74 3.57 -17.03
N TYR A 82 0.61 3.73 -16.35
CA TYR A 82 0.21 2.95 -15.19
C TYR A 82 -1.14 2.27 -15.45
N GLU A 83 -1.52 1.30 -14.61
CA GLU A 83 -2.83 0.66 -14.65
C GLU A 83 -3.78 1.34 -13.67
N VAL A 84 -4.93 1.81 -14.17
CA VAL A 84 -5.91 2.54 -13.37
C VAL A 84 -6.51 1.63 -12.30
N GLY A 85 -6.59 2.11 -11.06
CA GLY A 85 -7.14 1.41 -9.90
C GLY A 85 -6.25 0.32 -9.31
N SER A 86 -5.02 0.18 -9.81
CA SER A 86 -4.07 -0.85 -9.34
C SER A 86 -3.38 -0.51 -8.01
N ASP A 87 -3.53 0.72 -7.48
CA ASP A 87 -2.78 1.26 -6.35
C ASP A 87 -1.24 1.21 -6.54
N THR A 88 -0.75 1.09 -7.78
CA THR A 88 0.69 0.97 -8.09
C THR A 88 1.36 2.29 -8.45
N LEU A 89 0.58 3.33 -8.73
CA LEU A 89 1.08 4.66 -9.06
C LEU A 89 1.41 5.45 -7.81
N MET A 90 2.65 5.94 -7.71
CA MET A 90 3.08 6.88 -6.70
C MET A 90 3.69 8.10 -7.36
N LEU A 91 3.29 9.29 -6.87
CA LEU A 91 3.79 10.56 -7.35
C LEU A 91 4.51 11.27 -6.22
N PHE A 92 5.66 11.88 -6.55
CA PHE A 92 6.44 12.69 -5.64
C PHE A 92 6.68 14.06 -6.26
N CYS A 93 6.70 15.08 -5.42
CA CYS A 93 7.05 16.45 -5.76
C CYS A 93 8.22 16.88 -4.88
N ASP A 94 9.22 17.56 -5.45
CA ASP A 94 10.39 18.01 -4.68
C ASP A 94 10.00 18.99 -3.56
N ALA A 95 8.93 19.77 -3.74
CA ALA A 95 8.48 20.75 -2.75
C ALA A 95 7.69 20.13 -1.57
N THR A 96 6.99 19.01 -1.78
CA THR A 96 6.03 18.45 -0.80
C THR A 96 6.27 16.98 -0.46
N GLY A 97 7.19 16.31 -1.15
CA GLY A 97 7.42 14.88 -1.03
C GLY A 97 6.31 14.05 -1.69
N TYR A 98 5.89 12.99 -1.01
CA TYR A 98 4.87 12.06 -1.51
C TYR A 98 3.50 12.73 -1.66
N ILE A 99 2.89 12.58 -2.84
CA ILE A 99 1.54 13.01 -3.14
C ILE A 99 0.62 11.80 -2.94
N GLY A 100 -0.15 11.83 -1.85
CA GLY A 100 -1.09 10.77 -1.52
C GLY A 100 -2.29 10.69 -2.48
N PRO A 101 -3.05 9.59 -2.44
CA PRO A 101 -4.18 9.32 -3.34
C PRO A 101 -5.37 10.29 -3.19
N ASN A 102 -5.39 11.11 -2.13
CA ASN A 102 -6.41 12.17 -1.98
C ASN A 102 -6.10 13.43 -2.80
N TYR A 103 -4.89 13.54 -3.35
CA TYR A 103 -4.42 14.76 -4.00
C TYR A 103 -4.41 14.67 -5.53
N PHE A 104 -4.57 13.47 -6.08
CA PHE A 104 -4.73 13.25 -7.51
C PHE A 104 -5.76 12.15 -7.76
N SER A 105 -6.35 12.17 -8.95
CA SER A 105 -7.27 11.13 -9.43
C SER A 105 -6.75 10.59 -10.76
N GLU A 106 -6.76 9.28 -10.89
CA GLU A 106 -6.42 8.58 -12.13
C GLU A 106 -7.55 8.74 -13.16
N VAL A 107 -7.20 9.06 -14.41
CA VAL A 107 -8.17 9.20 -15.50
C VAL A 107 -8.18 7.93 -16.33
N GLY A 108 -9.32 7.26 -16.42
CA GLY A 108 -9.52 6.06 -17.23
C GLY A 108 -10.51 5.08 -16.63
N GLU A 109 -10.67 3.92 -17.27
CA GLU A 109 -11.46 2.81 -16.74
C GLU A 109 -10.58 1.90 -15.88
N ASP A 110 -11.14 1.37 -14.79
CA ASP A 110 -10.43 0.46 -13.88
C ASP A 110 -9.84 -0.75 -14.62
N GLY A 111 -8.57 -1.08 -14.36
CA GLY A 111 -7.81 -2.13 -15.04
C GLY A 111 -7.33 -1.78 -16.46
N THR A 112 -7.52 -0.55 -16.94
CA THR A 112 -6.96 -0.08 -18.23
C THR A 112 -5.67 0.70 -18.03
N ARG A 113 -4.83 0.77 -19.07
CA ARG A 113 -3.59 1.56 -19.03
C ARG A 113 -3.88 3.03 -19.31
N SER A 114 -3.40 3.91 -18.44
CA SER A 114 -3.48 5.36 -18.59
C SER A 114 -2.13 6.03 -18.39
N GLN A 115 -2.04 7.28 -18.82
CA GLN A 115 -0.93 8.20 -18.55
C GLN A 115 -1.47 9.52 -18.00
N ILE A 116 -2.77 9.61 -17.69
CA ILE A 116 -3.42 10.89 -17.43
C ILE A 116 -3.94 10.89 -16.01
N VAL A 117 -3.51 11.87 -15.24
CA VAL A 117 -4.03 12.14 -13.89
C VAL A 117 -4.57 13.56 -13.81
N THR A 118 -5.45 13.81 -12.85
CA THR A 118 -5.90 15.16 -12.49
C THR A 118 -5.49 15.44 -11.06
N PHE A 119 -4.99 16.63 -10.77
CA PHE A 119 -4.61 17.02 -9.41
C PHE A 119 -5.69 17.87 -8.77
N THR A 120 -5.87 17.74 -7.46
CA THR A 120 -6.81 18.57 -6.68
C THR A 120 -6.32 19.99 -6.43
N PHE A 121 -5.09 20.30 -6.83
CA PHE A 121 -4.41 21.57 -6.63
C PHE A 121 -3.72 22.02 -7.93
N GLU A 122 -3.38 23.30 -8.00
CA GLU A 122 -2.62 23.87 -9.12
C GLU A 122 -1.18 23.36 -9.10
N LEU A 123 -0.67 22.91 -10.24
CA LEU A 123 0.73 22.54 -10.43
C LEU A 123 1.49 23.69 -11.11
N PRO A 124 2.36 24.41 -10.39
CA PRO A 124 3.15 25.48 -10.97
C PRO A 124 4.17 24.95 -11.98
N VAL A 125 4.45 25.75 -13.01
CA VAL A 125 5.57 25.51 -13.92
C VAL A 125 6.91 25.44 -13.16
N GLY A 126 7.78 24.52 -13.59
CA GLY A 126 9.12 24.35 -13.05
C GLY A 126 9.21 23.43 -11.82
N VAL A 127 8.09 22.90 -11.33
CA VAL A 127 8.09 21.89 -10.26
C VAL A 127 8.69 20.59 -10.77
N GLN A 128 9.64 20.03 -10.01
CA GLN A 128 10.18 18.70 -10.26
C GLN A 128 9.27 17.64 -9.66
N MET A 129 8.96 16.65 -10.48
CA MET A 129 8.07 15.55 -10.17
C MET A 129 8.79 14.23 -10.43
N THR A 130 8.54 13.24 -9.60
CA THR A 130 8.99 11.87 -9.82
C THR A 130 7.76 10.97 -9.86
N GLU A 131 7.54 10.35 -11.01
CA GLU A 131 6.57 9.28 -11.17
C GLU A 131 7.22 7.94 -10.84
N VAL A 132 6.45 7.10 -10.16
CA VAL A 132 6.84 5.75 -9.80
C VAL A 132 5.68 4.81 -10.09
N VAL A 133 5.93 3.77 -10.87
CA VAL A 133 4.97 2.68 -11.13
C VAL A 133 5.54 1.39 -10.56
N LEU A 134 4.84 0.80 -9.58
CA LEU A 134 5.37 -0.32 -8.78
C LEU A 134 5.23 -1.71 -9.40
N ALA A 135 4.28 -1.93 -10.33
CA ALA A 135 4.16 -3.14 -11.15
C ALA A 135 2.94 -3.04 -12.08
N SER A 136 3.15 -2.57 -13.31
CA SER A 136 2.19 -2.73 -14.44
C SER A 136 2.74 -2.16 -15.77
N GLY A 137 3.90 -1.52 -15.75
CA GLY A 137 4.76 -1.40 -16.92
C GLY A 137 5.28 -2.77 -17.33
N ASP A 138 5.34 -3.05 -18.63
CA ASP A 138 5.89 -4.25 -19.24
C ASP A 138 7.41 -4.29 -19.01
N SER A 139 7.82 -4.37 -17.75
CA SER A 139 9.19 -4.64 -17.39
C SER A 139 9.37 -6.11 -17.73
N GLY A 140 10.11 -6.37 -18.80
CA GLY A 140 10.57 -7.70 -19.22
C GLY A 140 11.46 -8.37 -18.17
N ALA A 141 10.97 -8.49 -16.93
CA ALA A 141 11.53 -9.21 -15.81
C ALA A 141 11.38 -10.72 -16.06
N SER A 142 12.02 -11.18 -17.13
CA SER A 142 12.41 -12.57 -17.36
C SER A 142 13.50 -12.96 -16.34
N GLY A 143 13.15 -12.93 -15.06
CA GLY A 143 14.12 -13.17 -13.99
C GLY A 143 13.56 -13.26 -12.59
N LEU A 144 12.27 -12.98 -12.36
CA LEU A 144 11.64 -13.37 -11.11
C LEU A 144 11.46 -14.90 -11.12
N PRO A 145 11.75 -15.63 -10.03
CA PRO A 145 11.15 -16.93 -9.82
C PRO A 145 9.65 -16.74 -9.98
N ASP A 146 9.04 -17.51 -10.90
CA ASP A 146 7.63 -17.46 -11.35
C ASP A 146 6.60 -17.36 -10.20
N ASP A 147 7.04 -17.72 -9.00
CA ASP A 147 6.26 -17.83 -7.78
C ASP A 147 6.32 -16.59 -6.86
N THR A 148 7.04 -15.52 -7.24
CA THR A 148 7.25 -14.33 -6.39
C THR A 148 6.14 -13.28 -6.55
N MET A 149 5.74 -13.01 -7.79
CA MET A 149 4.65 -12.08 -8.11
C MET A 149 3.29 -12.57 -7.58
N PRO A 150 2.94 -13.87 -7.70
CA PRO A 150 1.72 -14.42 -7.10
C PRO A 150 1.71 -14.30 -5.57
N LYS A 151 2.86 -14.46 -4.91
CA LYS A 151 2.96 -14.34 -3.44
C LYS A 151 2.76 -12.92 -2.95
N LEU A 152 3.26 -11.93 -3.69
CA LEU A 152 3.05 -10.51 -3.36
C LEU A 152 1.59 -10.10 -3.58
N GLN A 153 0.97 -10.56 -4.68
CA GLN A 153 -0.45 -10.33 -4.94
C GLN A 153 -1.36 -11.01 -3.91
N GLN A 154 -1.02 -12.23 -3.49
CA GLN A 154 -1.74 -12.93 -2.41
C GLN A 154 -1.59 -12.19 -1.08
N ALA A 155 -0.37 -11.75 -0.72
CA ALA A 155 -0.15 -11.02 0.51
C ALA A 155 -0.91 -9.69 0.56
N LEU A 156 -1.02 -8.97 -0.57
CA LEU A 156 -1.82 -7.75 -0.67
C LEU A 156 -3.32 -8.03 -0.49
N THR A 157 -3.80 -9.12 -1.09
CA THR A 157 -5.19 -9.59 -0.93
C THR A 157 -5.50 -9.93 0.53
N ASP A 158 -4.61 -10.68 1.19
CA ASP A 158 -4.77 -11.07 2.59
C ASP A 158 -4.80 -9.84 3.53
N VAL A 159 -3.99 -8.83 3.26
CA VAL A 159 -3.99 -7.57 4.02
C VAL A 159 -5.30 -6.81 3.81
N ARG A 160 -5.81 -6.74 2.57
CA ARG A 160 -7.08 -6.07 2.26
C ARG A 160 -8.26 -6.74 2.97
N ASP A 161 -8.29 -8.07 2.99
CA ASP A 161 -9.32 -8.84 3.68
C ASP A 161 -9.26 -8.66 5.20
N ALA A 162 -8.05 -8.59 5.76
CA ALA A 162 -7.84 -8.31 7.18
C ALA A 162 -8.35 -6.92 7.56
N VAL A 163 -8.05 -5.89 6.76
CA VAL A 163 -8.55 -4.51 6.98
C VAL A 163 -10.07 -4.47 6.92
N SER A 164 -10.69 -5.10 5.91
CA SER A 164 -12.16 -5.18 5.81
C SER A 164 -12.80 -5.84 7.03
N THR A 165 -12.14 -6.84 7.61
CA THR A 165 -12.61 -7.53 8.81
C THR A 165 -12.51 -6.64 10.04
N VAL A 166 -11.43 -5.87 10.18
CA VAL A 166 -11.26 -4.90 11.26
C VAL A 166 -12.32 -3.80 11.17
N GLU A 167 -12.61 -3.27 9.98
CA GLU A 167 -13.66 -2.27 9.78
C GLU A 167 -15.05 -2.78 10.21
N LYS A 168 -15.38 -4.04 9.90
CA LYS A 168 -16.63 -4.67 10.34
C LYS A 168 -16.71 -4.83 11.86
N LEU A 169 -15.59 -5.19 12.50
CA LEU A 169 -15.53 -5.34 13.96
C LEU A 169 -15.65 -3.98 14.67
N VAL A 170 -15.01 -2.94 14.14
CA VAL A 170 -15.14 -1.57 14.65
C VAL A 170 -16.61 -1.10 14.55
N ALA A 171 -17.28 -1.34 13.43
CA ALA A 171 -18.70 -1.02 13.25
C ALA A 171 -19.62 -1.78 14.22
N GLN A 172 -19.27 -3.02 14.63
CA GLN A 172 -20.01 -3.77 15.65
C GLN A 172 -19.77 -3.25 17.06
N MET A 173 -18.59 -2.70 17.36
CA MET A 173 -18.29 -2.13 18.68
C MET A 173 -19.01 -0.80 18.92
N ASP A 174 -19.21 0.02 17.89
CA ASP A 174 -20.01 1.26 17.99
C ASP A 174 -21.50 0.99 18.30
N TYR A 175 -22.02 -0.20 17.98
CA TYR A 175 -23.39 -0.59 18.29
C TYR A 175 -23.61 -0.90 19.79
N VAL A 176 -22.57 -1.33 20.50
CA VAL A 176 -22.66 -1.75 21.91
C VAL A 176 -22.67 -0.54 22.87
N VAL A 177 -22.08 0.59 22.48
CA VAL A 177 -21.98 1.79 23.33
C VAL A 177 -23.32 2.55 23.43
N PHE A 178 -24.24 2.37 22.49
CA PHE A 178 -25.55 3.05 22.51
C PHE A 178 -26.69 2.25 23.19
N ALA A 179 -26.45 1.04 23.68
CA ALA A 179 -27.50 0.16 24.21
C ALA A 179 -27.60 0.13 25.75
N HIS A 180 -27.22 1.22 26.45
CA HIS A 180 -27.18 1.24 27.93
C HIS A 180 -27.85 2.43 28.62
N ASP A 181 -28.68 3.20 27.92
CA ASP A 181 -29.62 4.12 28.57
C ASP A 181 -30.98 3.95 27.89
N ASP A 182 -31.92 3.33 28.61
CA ASP A 182 -33.24 3.93 28.87
C ASP A 182 -33.97 3.07 29.90
N GLU A 183 -34.23 3.71 31.02
CA GLU A 183 -34.81 3.18 32.24
C GLU A 183 -36.28 2.77 32.08
N ASP A 184 -36.70 1.96 33.06
CA ASP A 184 -38.06 1.59 33.40
C ASP A 184 -39.03 2.79 33.45
N GLU A 185 -40.23 2.66 32.86
CA GLU A 185 -41.49 3.15 33.46
C GLU A 185 -42.73 2.52 32.77
N GLU A 186 -43.44 1.68 33.53
CA GLU A 186 -44.83 1.27 33.25
C GLU A 186 -45.79 2.45 33.56
N SER A 187 -46.71 2.79 32.66
CA SER A 187 -48.14 3.00 33.00
C SER A 187 -49.02 3.27 31.77
N ASP A 188 -50.17 2.60 31.76
CA ASP A 188 -51.37 2.85 30.92
C ASP A 188 -51.75 4.34 30.81
N ASP A 189 -52.14 4.80 29.61
CA ASP A 189 -53.52 5.22 29.36
C ASP A 189 -53.78 5.56 27.88
N SER A 190 -54.93 5.11 27.41
CA SER A 190 -55.52 5.40 26.09
C SER A 190 -55.87 6.88 25.90
N ILE A 191 -55.71 7.42 24.68
CA ILE A 191 -56.62 8.41 24.08
C ILE A 191 -56.38 8.55 22.56
N ASP A 192 -57.50 8.46 21.84
CA ASP A 192 -57.65 8.68 20.40
C ASP A 192 -57.43 10.16 19.98
N ALA A 193 -56.86 10.40 18.79
CA ALA A 193 -57.47 11.18 17.70
C ALA A 193 -56.43 11.82 16.73
N GLU A 194 -56.56 11.44 15.46
CA GLU A 194 -56.52 12.27 14.24
C GLU A 194 -55.26 13.15 13.97
N GLY A 195 -54.47 12.77 12.95
CA GLY A 195 -53.48 13.66 12.33
C GLY A 195 -52.61 13.01 11.23
N GLU A 196 -53.05 13.16 9.97
CA GLU A 196 -52.30 13.09 8.70
C GLU A 196 -51.27 11.96 8.44
N ALA A 197 -51.64 11.07 7.51
CA ALA A 197 -50.76 10.11 6.88
C ALA A 197 -49.77 10.78 5.90
N GLY A 198 -48.55 11.06 6.38
CA GLY A 198 -47.36 11.20 5.53
C GLY A 198 -46.53 9.93 5.61
N SER A 199 -46.55 9.11 4.56
CA SER A 199 -45.80 7.85 4.50
C SER A 199 -44.28 8.11 4.46
N ALA A 200 -43.57 7.79 5.54
CA ALA A 200 -42.13 7.65 5.56
C ALA A 200 -41.77 6.28 6.16
N GLY A 201 -41.81 5.24 5.33
CA GLY A 201 -41.07 4.02 5.62
C GLY A 201 -39.60 4.30 5.41
N ALA A 202 -38.84 4.50 6.49
CA ALA A 202 -37.39 4.56 6.47
C ALA A 202 -36.84 3.31 7.18
N ASP A 203 -36.74 2.24 6.39
CA ASP A 203 -35.80 1.15 6.63
C ASP A 203 -34.39 1.74 6.41
N GLY A 204 -33.86 2.40 7.45
CA GLY A 204 -32.66 3.22 7.40
C GLY A 204 -31.39 2.41 7.57
N THR A 205 -31.14 1.46 6.67
CA THR A 205 -29.78 0.90 6.53
C THR A 205 -28.93 1.94 5.80
N LEU A 206 -28.18 2.76 6.53
CA LEU A 206 -27.26 3.72 5.92
C LEU A 206 -26.20 2.99 5.11
N SER A 207 -25.98 3.45 3.88
CA SER A 207 -24.97 2.90 2.99
C SER A 207 -23.56 3.28 3.46
N VAL A 208 -22.56 2.44 3.17
CA VAL A 208 -21.14 2.67 3.52
C VAL A 208 -20.62 4.02 3.00
N SER A 209 -21.15 4.50 1.88
CA SER A 209 -20.88 5.84 1.33
C SER A 209 -21.30 6.99 2.25
N GLU A 210 -22.42 6.85 2.98
CA GLU A 210 -22.94 7.89 3.87
C GLU A 210 -22.15 7.95 5.19
N LEU A 211 -21.66 6.80 5.68
CA LEU A 211 -20.75 6.74 6.84
C LEU A 211 -19.41 7.40 6.51
N ARG A 212 -18.88 7.20 5.30
CA ARG A 212 -17.65 7.84 4.83
C ARG A 212 -17.77 9.36 4.73
N ALA A 213 -18.93 9.86 4.30
CA ALA A 213 -19.20 11.30 4.22
C ALA A 213 -19.30 11.97 5.61
N LYS A 214 -19.81 11.27 6.63
CA LYS A 214 -19.87 11.79 8.01
C LYS A 214 -18.52 11.85 8.70
N ALA A 215 -17.62 10.90 8.43
CA ALA A 215 -16.27 10.90 9.00
C ALA A 215 -15.43 12.10 8.54
N THR A 216 -15.65 12.59 7.32
CA THR A 216 -14.96 13.78 6.77
C THR A 216 -15.33 15.08 7.48
N ASN A 217 -16.50 15.15 8.12
CA ASN A 217 -16.98 16.38 8.79
C ASN A 217 -16.57 16.53 10.26
N VAL A 218 -15.91 15.53 10.85
CA VAL A 218 -15.47 15.61 12.26
C VAL A 218 -14.19 16.46 12.44
N GLY A 219 -13.54 16.85 11.33
CA GLY A 219 -12.29 17.63 11.36
C GLY A 219 -12.41 19.16 11.28
N ASN A 220 -13.62 19.75 11.28
CA ASN A 220 -13.78 21.18 10.97
C ASN A 220 -14.44 22.06 12.05
N ASP A 221 -14.62 21.55 13.28
CA ASP A 221 -15.21 22.32 14.39
C ASP A 221 -14.19 22.71 15.49
N GLU A 222 -12.95 23.04 15.12
CA GLU A 222 -12.09 23.83 16.01
C GLU A 222 -12.48 25.31 15.94
N LYS A 223 -13.29 25.72 16.93
CA LYS A 223 -13.68 27.09 17.25
C LYS A 223 -12.51 28.07 17.10
N THR A 224 -12.69 29.02 16.17
CA THR A 224 -12.07 30.33 16.21
C THR A 224 -12.41 31.01 17.54
N THR A 225 -11.46 31.05 18.47
CA THR A 225 -11.55 31.89 19.66
C THR A 225 -10.49 32.99 19.54
N THR A 226 -10.95 34.15 19.10
CA THR A 226 -10.20 35.41 19.07
C THR A 226 -9.82 35.79 20.51
N ASN A 227 -8.53 35.84 20.83
CA ASN A 227 -8.04 36.48 22.06
C ASN A 227 -7.59 37.90 21.71
N GLU A 228 -8.40 38.88 22.10
CA GLU A 228 -8.01 40.29 22.15
C GLU A 228 -6.98 40.49 23.27
N VAL A 229 -5.89 41.17 22.91
CA VAL A 229 -4.84 41.61 23.83
C VAL A 229 -5.29 42.92 24.49
N TYR A 230 -5.42 42.91 25.81
CA TYR A 230 -5.30 44.08 26.68
C TYR A 230 -4.10 43.91 27.60
#